data_AF-A0A074RM47-F1
#
_entry.id   AF-A0A074RM47-F1
#
_cell.length_a   1.000
_cell.length_b   1.000
_cell.length_c   1.000
_cell.angle_alpha   90.00
_cell.angle_beta   90.00
_cell.angle_gamma   90.00
#
_symmetry.space_group_name_H-M   'P 1'
#
loop_
_entity.id
_entity.type
_entity.pdbx_description
1 polymer ?
#
loop_
_entity_poly.entity_id
_entity_poly.type
_entity_poly.pdbx_seq_one_letter_code
_entity_poly.pdbx_strand_id
1 'polypeptide(L)'
;MEQPQGPRRSFELACFGAELKLAGVYGLRNKRGIWHISLVLSNTRRAARDPLKLGDKDPTCLFEGNPVIRRLAPHENYSRRRV
;
A
#
# COMPACT_ATOMS: atom_id res chain seq x y z
N MET A 1 -0.13 -3.25 16.39
CA MET A 1 -0.65 -3.24 15.01
C MET A 1 -1.65 -2.11 14.92
N GLU A 2 -1.39 -1.05 14.15
CA GLU A 2 -2.37 0.03 13.99
C GLU A 2 -3.61 -0.52 13.27
N GLN A 3 -4.79 -0.31 13.86
CA GLN A 3 -6.05 -0.72 13.25
C GLN A 3 -6.39 0.25 12.10
N PRO A 4 -6.85 -0.23 10.94
CA PRO A 4 -7.25 0.66 9.86
C PRO A 4 -8.46 1.49 10.28
N GLN A 5 -8.28 2.81 10.29
CA GLN A 5 -9.38 3.76 10.44
C GLN A 5 -10.33 3.61 9.25
N GLY A 6 -11.64 3.58 9.53
CA GLY A 6 -12.66 3.66 8.48
C GLY A 6 -12.59 4.97 7.69
N PRO A 7 -13.34 5.06 6.57
CA PRO A 7 -13.35 6.26 5.74
C PRO A 7 -13.81 7.47 6.56
N ARG A 8 -13.22 8.64 6.28
CA ARG A 8 -13.59 9.90 6.95
C ARG A 8 -15.05 10.29 6.70
N ARG A 9 -15.63 9.83 5.60
CA ARG A 9 -17.03 10.03 5.21
C ARG A 9 -17.68 8.68 4.95
N SER A 10 -18.70 8.34 5.74
CA SER A 10 -19.24 6.97 5.77
C SER A 10 -20.17 6.62 4.60
N PHE A 11 -20.85 7.60 3.98
CA PHE A 11 -21.96 7.35 3.04
C PHE A 11 -21.78 8.02 1.67
N GLU A 12 -20.55 8.21 1.22
CA GLU A 12 -20.28 8.71 -0.14
C GLU A 12 -20.48 7.59 -1.18
N LEU A 13 -21.45 7.76 -2.08
CA LEU A 13 -21.83 6.75 -3.08
C LEU A 13 -20.64 6.32 -3.96
N ALA A 14 -19.80 7.28 -4.37
CA ALA A 14 -18.61 7.01 -5.17
C ALA A 14 -17.59 6.12 -4.44
N CYS A 15 -17.36 6.38 -3.15
CA CYS A 15 -16.45 5.59 -2.32
C CYS A 15 -17.01 4.17 -2.12
N PHE A 16 -18.29 4.06 -1.76
CA PHE A 16 -18.96 2.79 -1.56
C PHE A 16 -18.95 1.91 -2.82
N GLY A 17 -19.21 2.49 -4.00
CA GLY A 17 -19.17 1.78 -5.28
C GLY A 17 -17.77 1.28 -5.63
N ALA A 18 -16.73 2.09 -5.40
CA ALA A 18 -15.34 1.70 -5.64
C ALA A 18 -14.89 0.54 -4.72
N GLU A 19 -15.25 0.61 -3.43
CA GLU A 19 -14.95 -0.46 -2.46
C GLU A 19 -15.64 -1.77 -2.84
N LEU A 20 -16.90 -1.74 -3.26
CA LEU A 20 -17.63 -2.93 -3.70
C LEU A 20 -17.02 -3.54 -4.95
N LYS A 21 -16.61 -2.71 -5.92
CA LYS A 21 -15.93 -3.20 -7.12
C LYS A 21 -14.63 -3.94 -6.78
N LEU A 22 -13.83 -3.37 -5.86
CA LEU A 22 -12.61 -4.04 -5.37
C LEU A 22 -12.93 -5.34 -4.63
N ALA A 23 -13.94 -5.33 -3.76
CA ALA A 23 -14.36 -6.54 -3.05
C ALA A 23 -14.81 -7.65 -4.01
N GLY A 24 -15.55 -7.31 -5.07
CA GLY A 24 -15.99 -8.25 -6.09
C GLY A 24 -14.85 -8.84 -6.91
N VAL A 25 -13.90 -8.01 -7.36
CA VAL A 25 -12.75 -8.47 -8.17
C VAL A 25 -11.81 -9.39 -7.39
N TYR A 26 -11.58 -9.11 -6.11
CA TYR A 26 -10.63 -9.86 -5.27
C TYR A 26 -11.29 -10.85 -4.31
N GLY A 27 -12.62 -10.99 -4.33
CA GLY A 27 -13.36 -11.91 -3.47
C GLY A 27 -13.25 -11.59 -1.96
N LEU A 28 -13.20 -10.30 -1.60
CA LEU A 28 -13.01 -9.88 -0.20
C LEU A 28 -14.32 -10.00 0.61
N ARG A 29 -14.25 -10.63 1.79
CA ARG A 29 -15.41 -10.80 2.69
C ARG A 29 -15.84 -9.51 3.37
N ASN A 30 -14.92 -8.57 3.62
CA ASN A 30 -15.20 -7.36 4.39
C ASN A 30 -14.42 -6.13 3.88
N LYS A 31 -14.94 -4.94 4.20
CA LYS A 31 -14.28 -3.66 3.90
C LYS A 31 -13.02 -3.40 4.72
N ARG A 32 -12.88 -4.05 5.88
CA ARG A 32 -11.68 -3.95 6.73
C ARG A 32 -10.41 -4.37 5.98
N GLY A 33 -10.48 -5.40 5.14
CA GLY A 33 -9.34 -5.81 4.31
C GLY A 33 -8.90 -4.70 3.34
N ILE A 34 -9.85 -4.02 2.71
CA ILE A 34 -9.59 -2.88 1.82
C ILE A 34 -8.94 -1.74 2.60
N TRP A 35 -9.50 -1.37 3.75
CA TRP A 35 -8.97 -0.28 4.57
C TRP A 35 -7.58 -0.58 5.13
N HIS A 36 -7.31 -1.85 5.48
CA HIS A 36 -5.99 -2.29 5.90
C HIS A 36 -4.95 -2.10 4.79
N ILE A 37 -5.25 -2.52 3.56
CA ILE A 37 -4.34 -2.35 2.41
C ILE A 37 -4.12 -0.85 2.14
N SER A 38 -5.19 -0.04 2.24
CA SER A 38 -5.10 1.42 2.08
C SER A 38 -4.19 2.06 3.13
N LEU A 39 -4.26 1.62 4.39
CA LEU A 39 -3.37 2.07 5.46
C LEU A 39 -1.91 1.68 5.18
N VAL A 40 -1.65 0.42 4.82
CA VAL A 40 -0.31 -0.05 4.46
C VAL A 40 0.27 0.79 3.31
N LEU A 41 -0.50 0.99 2.25
CA LEU A 41 -0.10 1.80 1.11
C LEU A 41 0.19 3.25 1.50
N SER A 42 -0.63 3.83 2.38
CA SER A 42 -0.45 5.20 2.87
C SER A 42 0.83 5.34 3.69
N ASN A 43 1.14 4.37 4.55
CA ASN A 43 2.37 4.34 5.33
C ASN A 43 3.61 4.17 4.44
N THR A 44 3.55 3.27 3.45
CA THR A 44 4.61 3.10 2.46
C THR A 44 4.85 4.39 1.65
N ARG A 45 3.77 5.05 1.19
CA ARG A 45 3.88 6.34 0.49
C ARG A 45 4.46 7.43 1.39
N ARG A 46 4.09 7.48 2.66
CA ARG A 46 4.64 8.44 3.62
C ARG A 46 6.14 8.25 3.81
N ALA A 47 6.58 7.00 4.01
CA ALA A 47 8.01 6.68 4.14
C ALA A 47 8.83 7.05 2.90
N ALA A 48 8.25 6.96 1.70
CA ALA A 48 8.92 7.34 0.46
C ALA A 48 8.98 8.87 0.21
N ARG A 49 8.10 9.69 0.82
CA ARG A 49 8.01 11.13 0.54
C ARG A 49 9.25 11.91 0.93
N ASP A 50 9.88 11.56 2.05
CA ASP A 50 11.03 12.30 2.54
C ASP A 50 12.29 11.97 1.74
N PRO A 51 12.66 10.70 1.50
CA PRO A 51 13.76 10.34 0.58
C PRO A 51 13.65 10.95 -0.81
N LEU A 52 12.44 11.05 -1.38
CA LEU A 52 12.23 11.60 -2.73
C LEU A 52 12.44 13.11 -2.86
N LYS A 53 12.52 13.85 -1.74
CA LYS A 53 12.85 15.28 -1.76
C LYS A 53 14.36 15.52 -1.78
N LEU A 54 15.13 14.57 -1.29
CA LEU A 54 16.58 14.64 -1.24
C LEU A 54 17.16 14.36 -2.64
N GLY A 55 18.40 14.78 -2.88
CA GLY A 55 19.09 14.52 -4.13
C GLY A 55 19.44 13.04 -4.30
N ASP A 56 19.63 12.61 -5.55
CA ASP A 56 19.82 11.21 -5.94
C ASP A 56 21.02 10.50 -5.28
N LYS A 57 21.97 11.27 -4.74
CA LYS A 57 23.21 10.75 -4.14
C LYS A 57 23.31 11.01 -2.64
N ASP A 58 22.25 11.52 -2.03
CA ASP A 58 22.26 11.77 -0.59
C ASP A 58 22.23 10.44 0.18
N PRO A 59 23.09 10.26 1.20
CA PRO A 59 23.20 9.01 1.95
C PRO A 59 21.88 8.66 2.67
N THR A 60 21.14 9.66 3.13
CA THR A 60 19.82 9.48 3.77
C THR A 60 18.78 8.94 2.79
N CYS A 61 18.77 9.39 1.54
CA CYS A 61 17.87 8.87 0.51
C CYS A 61 18.16 7.38 0.23
N LEU A 62 19.43 7.01 0.09
CA LEU A 62 19.84 5.63 -0.15
C LEU A 62 19.54 4.72 1.04
N PHE A 63 19.71 5.21 2.27
CA PHE A 63 19.50 4.43 3.48
C PHE A 63 18.01 4.21 3.79
N GLU A 64 17.20 5.27 3.73
CA GLU A 64 15.76 5.19 4.06
C GLU A 64 14.90 4.70 2.87
N GLY A 65 15.31 4.99 1.63
CA GLY A 65 14.57 4.61 0.42
C GLY A 65 14.74 3.14 0.03
N ASN A 66 15.95 2.58 0.11
CA ASN A 66 16.26 1.22 -0.32
C ASN A 66 15.43 0.13 0.40
N PRO A 67 15.15 0.21 1.73
CA PRO A 67 14.26 -0.72 2.40
C PRO A 67 12.83 -0.75 1.82
N VAL A 68 12.30 0.40 1.40
CA VAL A 68 10.96 0.49 0.80
C VAL A 68 10.94 -0.25 -0.54
N ILE A 69 11.95 -0.02 -1.38
CA ILE A 69 12.10 -0.69 -2.68
C ILE A 69 12.23 -2.20 -2.49
N ARG A 70 13.10 -2.65 -1.57
CA ARG A 70 13.31 -4.08 -1.30
C ARG A 70 12.05 -4.82 -0.83
N ARG A 71 11.16 -4.15 -0.09
CA ARG A 71 9.88 -4.73 0.36
C ARG A 71 8.86 -4.87 -0.77
N LEU A 72 8.91 -3.97 -1.75
CA LEU A 72 7.98 -3.95 -2.89
C LEU A 72 8.51 -4.73 -4.09
N ALA A 73 9.83 -4.88 -4.19
CA ALA A 73 10.47 -5.65 -5.24
C ALA A 73 9.97 -7.10 -5.15
N PRO A 74 9.47 -7.68 -6.26
CA PRO A 74 9.04 -9.07 -6.27
C PRO A 74 10.21 -9.95 -5.88
N HIS A 75 9.98 -10.88 -4.96
CA HIS A 75 10.94 -11.93 -4.69
C HIS A 75 11.06 -12.79 -5.95
N GLU A 76 12.27 -12.97 -6.47
CA GLU A 76 12.61 -13.73 -7.68
C GLU A 76 11.94 -15.13 -7.74
N ASN A 77 11.59 -15.66 -6.58
CA ASN A 77 10.90 -16.95 -6.42
C ASN A 77 9.42 -16.98 -6.83
N TYR A 78 8.81 -15.86 -7.22
CA TYR A 78 7.42 -15.87 -7.70
C TYR A 78 7.29 -16.45 -9.12
N SER A 79 8.36 -16.40 -9.92
CA SER A 79 8.37 -16.97 -11.29
C SER A 79 8.58 -18.49 -11.33
N ARG A 80 9.07 -19.12 -10.25
CA ARG A 80 9.31 -20.58 -10.20
C ARG A 80 8.13 -21.42 -9.71
N ARG A 81 7.08 -20.81 -9.13
CA ARG A 81 5.92 -21.52 -8.55
C ARG A 81 4.66 -21.52 -9.41
N ARG A 82 4.78 -21.19 -10.70
CA ARG A 82 3.78 -21.55 -11.71
C ARG A 82 4.31 -22.72 -12.53
N VAL A 83 4.24 -23.91 -11.95
CA VAL A 83 4.18 -25.21 -12.65
C VAL A 83 2.92 -25.91 -12.21
#